data_AF-A0A8J7DCB5-F1
#
_entry.id   AF-A0A8J7DCB5-F1
#
_cell.length_a   1.000
_cell.length_b   1.000
_cell.length_c   1.000
_cell.angle_alpha   90.00
_cell.angle_beta   90.00
_cell.angle_gamma   90.00
#
_symmetry.space_group_name_H-M   'P 1'
#
loop_
_entity.id
_entity.type
_entity.pdbx_description
1 polymer ?
#
loop_
_entity_poly.entity_id
_entity_poly.type
_entity_poly.pdbx_seq_one_letter_code
_entity_poly.pdbx_strand_id
1 'polypeptide(L)'
;LPPGPYETWKYQRNLINRYFQSWQWPEFGGINLNQKTWCDGPYGREQEFVGATLDNRNQLSTEATARLLHSIIGGVSVSPERSQAMMGLMQRRLDPAQLAADPENQVTGFLGAGLPTHAQLWSKAGLTSRVRHDAAYVECGDCLPYLLVVFTEGQAHSDNPAILPFVSAQILTEIAAIAPSDLSPSDPM
;
A
#
# COMPACT_ATOMS: atom_id res chain seq x y z
N LEU A 1 -22.71 -5.33 23.80
CA LEU A 1 -23.24 -6.70 23.56
C LEU A 1 -23.03 -7.52 24.82
N PRO A 2 -23.84 -8.55 25.12
CA PRO A 2 -23.47 -9.51 26.17
C PRO A 2 -22.09 -10.13 25.86
N PRO A 3 -21.32 -10.58 26.88
CA PRO A 3 -19.93 -11.00 26.69
C PRO A 3 -19.73 -12.08 25.62
N GLY A 4 -20.51 -13.16 25.61
CA GLY A 4 -20.35 -14.26 24.65
C GLY A 4 -20.51 -13.86 23.17
N PRO A 5 -21.62 -13.18 22.79
CA PRO A 5 -21.77 -12.60 21.46
C PRO A 5 -20.67 -11.59 21.08
N TYR A 6 -20.17 -10.81 22.04
CA TYR A 6 -19.09 -9.86 21.78
C TYR A 6 -17.78 -10.56 21.45
N GLU A 7 -17.39 -11.60 22.21
CA GLU A 7 -16.20 -12.40 21.92
C GLU A 7 -16.29 -13.09 20.56
N THR A 8 -17.45 -13.66 20.25
CA THR A 8 -17.69 -14.28 18.93
C THR A 8 -17.50 -13.27 17.81
N TRP A 9 -18.04 -12.06 17.98
CA TRP A 9 -17.88 -10.98 17.02
C TRP A 9 -16.42 -10.52 16.87
N LYS A 10 -15.68 -10.36 17.97
CA LYS A 10 -14.23 -10.02 17.93
C LYS A 10 -13.41 -11.11 17.24
N TYR A 11 -13.74 -12.37 17.48
CA TYR A 11 -13.10 -13.49 16.80
C TYR A 11 -13.32 -13.41 15.29
N GLN A 12 -14.55 -13.15 14.84
CA GLN A 12 -14.85 -12.97 13.41
C GLN A 12 -14.14 -11.75 12.81
N ARG A 13 -14.09 -10.62 13.52
CA ARG A 13 -13.34 -9.43 13.09
C ARG A 13 -11.85 -9.71 12.84
N ASN A 14 -11.25 -10.55 13.67
CA ASN A 14 -9.85 -10.94 13.53
C ASN A 14 -9.57 -11.97 12.42
N LEU A 15 -10.56 -12.33 11.59
CA LEU A 15 -10.37 -13.30 10.51
C LEU A 15 -9.26 -12.88 9.53
N ILE A 16 -9.20 -11.61 9.17
CA ILE A 16 -8.20 -11.08 8.21
C ILE A 16 -6.79 -11.19 8.78
N ASN A 17 -6.59 -10.90 10.07
CA ASN A 17 -5.31 -11.11 10.74
C ASN A 17 -4.89 -12.57 10.69
N ARG A 18 -5.79 -13.50 11.04
CA ARG A 18 -5.48 -14.94 11.01
C ARG A 18 -5.18 -15.42 9.59
N TYR A 19 -5.88 -14.91 8.59
CA TYR A 19 -5.64 -15.24 7.18
C TYR A 19 -4.21 -14.87 6.77
N PHE A 20 -3.79 -13.62 6.98
CA PHE A 20 -2.43 -13.21 6.61
C PHE A 20 -1.35 -13.84 7.50
N GLN A 21 -1.61 -14.04 8.79
CA GLN A 21 -0.70 -14.76 9.69
C GLN A 21 -0.51 -16.23 9.27
N SER A 22 -1.51 -16.85 8.65
CA SER A 22 -1.40 -18.24 8.17
C SER A 22 -0.37 -18.43 7.05
N TRP A 23 0.04 -17.35 6.37
CA TRP A 23 1.11 -17.40 5.37
C TRP A 23 2.50 -17.51 5.99
N GLN A 24 2.62 -17.23 7.29
CA GLN A 24 3.87 -17.35 8.07
C GLN A 24 5.02 -16.51 7.50
N TRP A 25 4.71 -15.39 6.85
CA TRP A 25 5.72 -14.45 6.35
C TRP A 25 6.20 -13.55 7.51
N PRO A 26 7.52 -13.48 7.77
CA PRO A 26 8.06 -12.65 8.84
C PRO A 26 7.68 -11.17 8.73
N GLU A 27 7.55 -10.66 7.49
CA GLU A 27 7.19 -9.27 7.20
C GLU A 27 5.80 -8.90 7.72
N PHE A 28 4.92 -9.89 7.91
CA PHE A 28 3.58 -9.68 8.47
C PHE A 28 3.57 -9.69 10.00
N GLY A 29 4.73 -9.82 10.63
CA GLY A 29 4.87 -9.62 12.07
C GLY A 29 4.39 -8.23 12.49
N GLY A 30 3.50 -8.18 13.49
CA GLY A 30 3.05 -6.92 14.09
C GLY A 30 2.01 -6.13 13.29
N ILE A 31 1.52 -6.63 12.15
CA ILE A 31 0.40 -5.98 11.44
C ILE A 31 -0.93 -6.23 12.15
N ASN A 32 -1.87 -5.30 11.97
CA ASN A 32 -3.25 -5.43 12.41
C ASN A 32 -4.22 -4.92 11.32
N LEU A 33 -5.19 -5.74 10.96
CA LEU A 33 -6.12 -5.56 9.83
C LEU A 33 -7.57 -5.90 10.24
N ASN A 34 -7.88 -5.85 11.53
CA ASN A 34 -9.16 -6.30 12.08
C ASN A 34 -10.24 -5.20 12.16
N GLN A 35 -9.90 -3.96 11.83
CA GLN A 35 -10.85 -2.85 11.75
C GLN A 35 -11.33 -2.66 10.32
N LYS A 36 -12.62 -2.35 10.13
CA LYS A 36 -13.12 -1.87 8.83
C LYS A 36 -12.67 -0.42 8.58
N THR A 37 -12.85 0.07 7.36
CA THR A 37 -12.64 1.49 7.03
C THR A 37 -13.87 2.31 7.45
N TRP A 38 -13.64 3.59 7.77
CA TRP A 38 -14.66 4.54 8.25
C TRP A 38 -14.47 5.89 7.57
N CYS A 39 -15.56 6.63 7.36
CA CYS A 39 -15.50 8.05 7.01
C CYS A 39 -15.41 8.91 8.27
N ASP A 40 -16.32 8.68 9.23
CA ASP A 40 -16.45 9.52 10.44
C ASP A 40 -15.84 8.89 11.70
N GLY A 41 -15.16 7.75 11.54
CA GLY A 41 -14.56 6.98 12.63
C GLY A 41 -15.45 5.87 13.22
N PRO A 42 -14.92 5.11 14.19
CA PRO A 42 -15.65 4.01 14.81
C PRO A 42 -16.71 4.49 15.80
N TYR A 43 -17.82 3.76 15.91
CA TYR A 43 -18.91 4.06 16.83
C TYR A 43 -19.49 2.80 17.47
N GLY A 44 -20.12 2.96 18.64
CA GLY A 44 -20.72 1.86 19.39
C GLY A 44 -19.73 0.72 19.67
N ARG A 45 -20.10 -0.51 19.35
CA ARG A 45 -19.25 -1.70 19.56
C ARG A 45 -17.89 -1.62 18.87
N GLU A 46 -17.80 -0.87 17.77
CA GLU A 46 -16.55 -0.74 17.01
C GLU A 46 -15.58 0.20 17.75
N GLN A 47 -16.12 1.25 18.39
CA GLN A 47 -15.34 2.13 19.26
C GLN A 47 -14.84 1.39 20.51
N GLU A 48 -15.66 0.51 21.07
CA GLU A 48 -15.25 -0.39 22.17
C GLU A 48 -14.14 -1.35 21.72
N PHE A 49 -14.18 -1.83 20.47
CA PHE A 49 -13.23 -2.80 19.95
C PHE A 49 -11.88 -2.20 19.54
N VAL A 50 -11.89 -1.01 18.93
CA VAL A 50 -10.64 -0.30 18.60
C VAL A 50 -9.92 0.20 19.86
N GLY A 51 -10.67 0.47 20.93
CA GLY A 51 -10.19 0.96 22.21
C GLY A 51 -10.17 2.49 22.31
N ALA A 52 -10.27 3.03 23.52
CA ALA A 52 -10.32 4.49 23.76
C ALA A 52 -9.05 5.22 23.29
N THR A 53 -7.91 4.53 23.34
CA THR A 53 -6.58 4.98 22.89
C THR A 53 -6.25 4.55 21.46
N LEU A 54 -7.18 3.87 20.79
CA LEU A 54 -7.01 3.28 19.45
C LEU A 54 -5.92 2.19 19.37
N ASP A 55 -5.62 1.51 20.48
CA ASP A 55 -4.56 0.49 20.55
C ASP A 55 -4.78 -0.68 19.59
N ASN A 56 -6.03 -0.98 19.23
CA ASN A 56 -6.39 -2.04 18.30
C ASN A 56 -6.73 -1.50 16.89
N ARG A 57 -6.21 -0.32 16.52
CA ARG A 57 -6.34 0.24 15.17
C ARG A 57 -5.62 -0.60 14.12
N ASN A 58 -6.02 -0.43 12.86
CA ASN A 58 -5.26 -1.03 11.76
C ASN A 58 -3.84 -0.47 11.72
N GLN A 59 -2.88 -1.37 11.51
CA GLN A 59 -1.46 -1.08 11.44
C GLN A 59 -0.83 -1.95 10.36
N LEU A 60 -0.06 -1.31 9.49
CA LEU A 60 0.70 -1.95 8.42
C LEU A 60 2.15 -1.45 8.47
N SER A 61 3.07 -2.23 7.91
CA SER A 61 4.45 -1.82 7.66
C SER A 61 4.70 -1.70 6.16
N THR A 62 5.76 -0.97 5.81
CA THR A 62 6.26 -0.88 4.44
C THR A 62 6.69 -2.24 3.91
N GLU A 63 7.30 -3.07 4.76
CA GLU A 63 7.79 -4.41 4.45
C GLU A 63 6.63 -5.38 4.17
N ALA A 64 5.59 -5.40 5.02
CA ALA A 64 4.41 -6.23 4.79
C ALA A 64 3.73 -5.85 3.47
N THR A 65 3.60 -4.55 3.22
CA THR A 65 2.95 -4.03 2.01
C THR A 65 3.78 -4.39 0.77
N ALA A 66 5.11 -4.20 0.82
CA ALA A 66 6.01 -4.55 -0.26
C ALA A 66 5.98 -6.05 -0.54
N ARG A 67 6.04 -6.88 0.49
CA ARG A 67 5.97 -8.34 0.37
C ARG A 67 4.66 -8.81 -0.28
N LEU A 68 3.52 -8.24 0.15
CA LEU A 68 2.22 -8.54 -0.44
C LEU A 68 2.17 -8.14 -1.92
N LEU A 69 2.53 -6.90 -2.24
CA LEU A 69 2.53 -6.42 -3.62
C LEU A 69 3.48 -7.21 -4.51
N HIS A 70 4.68 -7.52 -4.04
CA HIS A 70 5.64 -8.36 -4.76
C HIS A 70 5.04 -9.73 -5.09
N SER A 71 4.30 -10.36 -4.16
CA SER A 71 3.61 -11.63 -4.41
C SER A 71 2.46 -11.51 -5.42
N ILE A 72 1.78 -10.36 -5.47
CA ILE A 72 0.72 -10.08 -6.45
C ILE A 72 1.34 -9.90 -7.83
N ILE A 73 2.37 -9.06 -7.96
CA ILE A 73 3.10 -8.80 -9.20
C ILE A 73 3.70 -10.10 -9.75
N GLY A 74 4.31 -10.90 -8.88
CA GLY A 74 4.86 -12.21 -9.24
C GLY A 74 3.83 -13.31 -9.55
N GLY A 75 2.52 -13.04 -9.42
CA GLY A 75 1.48 -14.00 -9.77
C GLY A 75 1.22 -15.11 -8.73
N VAL A 76 1.78 -15.01 -7.52
CA VAL A 76 1.83 -16.10 -6.53
C VAL A 76 1.06 -15.86 -5.23
N SER A 77 0.43 -14.70 -5.05
CA SER A 77 -0.24 -14.34 -3.78
C SER A 77 -1.38 -15.30 -3.38
N VAL A 78 -2.33 -15.56 -4.30
CA VAL A 78 -3.48 -16.47 -4.09
C VAL A 78 -3.60 -17.48 -5.24
N SER A 79 -3.53 -16.97 -6.46
CA SER A 79 -3.53 -17.72 -7.72
C SER A 79 -3.15 -16.75 -8.83
N PRO A 80 -2.59 -17.21 -9.96
CA PRO A 80 -2.24 -16.35 -11.09
C PRO A 80 -3.39 -15.46 -11.56
N GLU A 81 -4.61 -16.00 -11.66
CA GLU A 81 -5.79 -15.28 -12.16
C GLU A 81 -6.21 -14.15 -11.21
N ARG A 82 -6.17 -14.40 -9.90
CA ARG A 82 -6.49 -13.40 -8.88
C ARG A 82 -5.41 -12.33 -8.77
N SER A 83 -4.14 -12.70 -8.92
CA SER A 83 -3.03 -11.75 -9.00
C SER A 83 -3.19 -10.82 -10.20
N GLN A 84 -3.51 -11.36 -11.38
CA GLN A 84 -3.74 -10.57 -12.58
C GLN A 84 -4.95 -9.63 -12.43
N ALA A 85 -6.03 -10.11 -11.81
CA ALA A 85 -7.19 -9.27 -11.51
C ALA A 85 -6.81 -8.10 -10.58
N MET A 86 -5.98 -8.35 -9.57
CA MET A 86 -5.51 -7.31 -8.66
C MET A 86 -4.59 -6.29 -9.38
N MET A 87 -3.69 -6.77 -10.25
CA MET A 87 -2.89 -5.89 -11.11
C MET A 87 -3.80 -5.00 -11.97
N GLY A 88 -4.86 -5.54 -12.56
CA GLY A 88 -5.84 -4.74 -13.30
C GLY A 88 -6.49 -3.61 -12.48
N LEU A 89 -6.82 -3.87 -11.21
CA LEU A 89 -7.40 -2.87 -10.30
C LEU A 89 -6.41 -1.79 -9.83
N MET A 90 -5.13 -2.14 -9.75
CA MET A 90 -4.06 -1.23 -9.32
C MET A 90 -3.53 -0.37 -10.45
N GLN A 91 -3.77 -0.73 -11.72
CA GLN A 91 -3.24 0.01 -12.86
C GLN A 91 -3.71 1.47 -12.84
N ARG A 92 -2.77 2.39 -13.01
CA ARG A 92 -3.01 3.83 -13.10
C ARG A 92 -2.56 4.35 -14.45
N ARG A 93 -3.26 5.34 -14.96
CA ARG A 93 -2.91 6.03 -16.20
C ARG A 93 -2.28 7.37 -15.86
N LEU A 94 -1.14 7.65 -16.46
CA LEU A 94 -0.39 8.90 -16.26
C LEU A 94 -0.69 9.96 -17.35
N ASP A 95 -1.71 9.71 -18.17
CA ASP A 95 -2.17 10.65 -19.19
C ASP A 95 -2.74 11.92 -18.54
N PRO A 96 -2.18 13.12 -18.82
CA PRO A 96 -2.60 14.36 -18.19
C PRO A 96 -4.10 14.69 -18.37
N ALA A 97 -4.70 14.36 -19.50
CA ALA A 97 -6.11 14.62 -19.75
C ALA A 97 -7.00 13.71 -18.89
N GLN A 98 -6.60 12.46 -18.69
CA GLN A 98 -7.33 11.53 -17.83
C GLN A 98 -7.19 11.89 -16.36
N LEU A 99 -5.99 12.30 -15.94
CA LEU A 99 -5.75 12.78 -14.58
C LEU A 99 -6.57 14.03 -14.25
N ALA A 100 -6.66 14.97 -15.20
CA ALA A 100 -7.48 16.17 -15.04
C ALA A 100 -8.99 15.88 -14.97
N ALA A 101 -9.45 14.79 -15.60
CA ALA A 101 -10.84 14.39 -15.62
C ALA A 101 -11.31 13.64 -14.35
N ASP A 102 -10.37 13.06 -13.59
CA ASP A 102 -10.66 12.29 -12.37
C ASP A 102 -9.88 12.86 -11.17
N PRO A 103 -10.52 13.67 -10.31
CA PRO A 103 -9.89 14.19 -9.09
C PRO A 103 -9.44 13.11 -8.09
N GLU A 104 -10.03 11.91 -8.15
CA GLU A 104 -9.74 10.78 -7.24
C GLU A 104 -8.83 9.72 -7.89
N ASN A 105 -8.06 10.12 -8.91
CA ASN A 105 -7.22 9.24 -9.74
C ASN A 105 -6.11 8.46 -9.00
N GLN A 106 -5.84 8.78 -7.72
CA GLN A 106 -4.79 8.19 -6.89
C GLN A 106 -3.35 8.31 -7.46
N VAL A 107 -3.12 9.27 -8.35
CA VAL A 107 -1.82 9.64 -8.93
C VAL A 107 -1.43 11.05 -8.51
N THR A 108 -2.33 12.03 -8.69
CA THR A 108 -2.11 13.42 -8.33
C THR A 108 -1.88 13.55 -6.83
N GLY A 109 -0.68 14.04 -6.46
CA GLY A 109 -0.27 14.16 -5.05
C GLY A 109 0.22 12.86 -4.39
N PHE A 110 0.46 11.81 -5.19
CA PHE A 110 1.00 10.51 -4.77
C PHE A 110 2.25 10.16 -5.59
N LEU A 111 2.81 8.96 -5.47
CA LEU A 111 4.10 8.61 -6.10
C LEU A 111 4.04 8.78 -7.62
N GLY A 112 2.92 8.40 -8.24
CA GLY A 112 2.75 8.46 -9.69
C GLY A 112 2.93 9.85 -10.31
N ALA A 113 2.67 10.94 -9.58
CA ALA A 113 2.88 12.29 -10.08
C ALA A 113 4.36 12.71 -10.16
N GLY A 114 5.27 11.95 -9.55
CA GLY A 114 6.72 12.13 -9.69
C GLY A 114 7.33 11.33 -10.85
N LEU A 115 6.52 10.61 -11.63
CA LEU A 115 6.97 9.74 -12.71
C LEU A 115 6.76 10.40 -14.08
N PRO A 116 7.56 10.03 -15.10
CA PRO A 116 7.30 10.45 -16.47
C PRO A 116 5.99 9.84 -16.99
N THR A 117 5.30 10.54 -17.90
CA THR A 117 3.97 10.15 -18.39
C THR A 117 3.95 8.85 -19.18
N HIS A 118 5.10 8.37 -19.65
CA HIS A 118 5.23 7.10 -20.37
C HIS A 118 5.50 5.90 -19.43
N ALA A 119 5.71 6.13 -18.13
CA ALA A 119 5.88 5.04 -17.18
C ALA A 119 4.57 4.24 -17.02
N GLN A 120 4.70 2.93 -16.82
CA GLN A 120 3.60 2.09 -16.40
C GLN A 120 3.57 2.05 -14.87
N LEU A 121 2.37 2.19 -14.31
CA LEU A 121 2.17 2.33 -12.88
C LEU A 121 1.05 1.40 -12.40
N TRP A 122 1.34 0.65 -11.35
CA TRP A 122 0.35 -0.06 -10.55
C TRP A 122 0.48 0.38 -9.10
N SER A 123 -0.53 1.04 -8.57
CA SER A 123 -0.44 1.62 -7.23
C SER A 123 -1.71 1.57 -6.41
N LYS A 124 -1.54 1.76 -5.09
CA LYS A 124 -2.63 1.96 -4.14
C LYS A 124 -2.29 3.07 -3.15
N ALA A 125 -3.00 4.19 -3.29
CA ALA A 125 -2.90 5.32 -2.38
C ALA A 125 -3.63 5.06 -1.05
N GLY A 126 -3.12 5.66 0.03
CA GLY A 126 -3.78 5.74 1.34
C GLY A 126 -3.74 7.17 1.87
N LEU A 127 -4.90 7.76 2.13
CA LEU A 127 -5.02 9.13 2.64
C LEU A 127 -6.04 9.19 3.77
N THR A 128 -5.65 9.80 4.89
CA THR A 128 -6.55 10.19 5.98
C THR A 128 -6.10 11.55 6.52
N SER A 129 -6.78 12.14 7.50
CA SER A 129 -6.28 13.37 8.15
C SER A 129 -4.87 13.22 8.74
N ARG A 130 -4.45 12.02 9.14
CA ARG A 130 -3.17 11.79 9.82
C ARG A 130 -2.07 11.25 8.92
N VAL A 131 -2.39 10.60 7.81
CA VAL A 131 -1.40 9.87 7.01
C VAL A 131 -1.59 10.10 5.52
N ARG A 132 -0.46 10.13 4.80
CA ARG A 132 -0.41 10.07 3.33
C ARG A 132 0.59 8.99 2.94
N HIS A 133 0.10 7.94 2.32
CA HIS A 133 0.87 6.75 1.97
C HIS A 133 0.63 6.41 0.51
N ASP A 134 1.59 5.74 -0.10
CA ASP A 134 1.38 5.10 -1.39
C ASP A 134 2.34 3.92 -1.56
N ALA A 135 1.92 2.98 -2.38
CA ALA A 135 2.65 1.77 -2.70
C ALA A 135 2.51 1.54 -4.21
N ALA A 136 3.63 1.51 -4.92
CA ALA A 136 3.67 1.59 -6.38
C ALA A 136 4.71 0.63 -6.96
N TYR A 137 4.27 -0.20 -7.90
CA TYR A 137 5.16 -0.88 -8.84
C TYR A 137 5.26 -0.05 -10.12
N VAL A 138 6.48 0.21 -10.54
CA VAL A 138 6.81 1.11 -11.64
C VAL A 138 7.65 0.38 -12.67
N GLU A 139 7.25 0.50 -13.93
CA GLU A 139 8.07 0.14 -15.07
C GLU A 139 8.28 1.38 -15.93
N CYS A 140 9.54 1.78 -16.11
CA CYS A 140 9.94 2.88 -16.97
C CYS A 140 11.00 2.32 -17.90
N GLY A 141 10.80 2.36 -19.22
CA GLY A 141 11.63 1.61 -20.19
C GLY A 141 13.13 1.89 -20.11
N ASP A 142 13.52 3.01 -19.51
CA ASP A 142 14.89 3.46 -19.35
C ASP A 142 15.53 3.05 -18.01
N CYS A 143 14.80 2.34 -17.14
CA CYS A 143 15.32 1.87 -15.86
C CYS A 143 14.78 0.48 -15.48
N LEU A 144 15.40 -0.14 -14.48
CA LEU A 144 14.91 -1.41 -13.95
C LEU A 144 13.53 -1.22 -13.31
N PRO A 145 12.59 -2.17 -13.47
CA PRO A 145 11.34 -2.16 -12.72
C PRO A 145 11.59 -2.19 -11.22
N TYR A 146 10.78 -1.45 -10.46
CA TYR A 146 10.93 -1.38 -9.02
C TYR A 146 9.60 -1.24 -8.29
N LEU A 147 9.59 -1.68 -7.03
CA LEU A 147 8.48 -1.52 -6.10
C LEU A 147 8.90 -0.52 -5.02
N LEU A 148 8.13 0.56 -4.88
CA LEU A 148 8.33 1.60 -3.89
C LEU A 148 7.12 1.71 -2.98
N VAL A 149 7.35 1.59 -1.66
CA VAL A 149 6.32 1.77 -0.63
C VAL A 149 6.76 2.86 0.32
N VAL A 150 5.93 3.90 0.48
CA VAL A 150 6.25 5.06 1.31
C VAL A 150 5.09 5.36 2.24
N PHE A 151 5.35 5.25 3.55
CA PHE A 151 4.41 5.65 4.60
C PHE A 151 4.88 6.94 5.28
N THR A 152 3.96 7.88 5.49
CA THR A 152 4.17 9.14 6.22
C THR A 152 3.08 9.34 7.28
N GLU A 153 3.45 9.82 8.46
CA GLU A 153 2.52 10.05 9.56
C GLU A 153 2.66 11.47 10.10
N GLY A 154 1.52 12.10 10.42
CA GLY A 154 1.43 13.44 10.95
C GLY A 154 0.65 14.36 10.02
N GLN A 155 -0.13 15.28 10.60
CA GLN A 155 -1.00 16.19 9.86
C GLN A 155 -0.23 16.98 8.78
N ALA A 156 0.96 17.48 9.12
CA ALA A 156 1.80 18.23 8.19
C ALA A 156 2.21 17.42 6.94
N HIS A 157 2.38 16.10 7.08
CA HIS A 157 2.70 15.22 5.94
C HIS A 157 1.43 14.83 5.17
N SER A 158 0.31 14.63 5.86
CA SER A 158 -0.97 14.36 5.20
C SER A 158 -1.41 15.51 4.29
N ASP A 159 -1.30 16.74 4.80
CA ASP A 159 -1.67 17.97 4.09
C ASP A 159 -0.65 18.39 3.03
N ASN A 160 0.46 17.66 2.88
CA ASN A 160 1.50 17.94 1.90
C ASN A 160 1.36 17.02 0.68
N PRO A 161 0.64 17.43 -0.39
CA PRO A 161 0.52 16.62 -1.59
C PRO A 161 1.83 16.50 -2.38
N ALA A 162 2.86 17.31 -2.09
CA ALA A 162 4.13 17.28 -2.80
C ALA A 162 5.12 16.25 -2.26
N ILE A 163 4.91 15.73 -1.04
CA ILE A 163 5.90 14.85 -0.38
C ILE A 163 6.15 13.53 -1.14
N LEU A 164 5.08 12.84 -1.57
CA LEU A 164 5.21 11.58 -2.29
C LEU A 164 5.73 11.77 -3.73
N PRO A 165 5.23 12.73 -4.52
CA PRO A 165 5.82 13.04 -5.83
C PRO A 165 7.33 13.35 -5.74
N PHE A 166 7.73 14.14 -4.73
CA PHE A 166 9.13 14.46 -4.49
C PHE A 166 9.96 13.19 -4.24
N VAL A 167 9.54 12.34 -3.30
CA VAL A 167 10.25 11.08 -3.00
C VAL A 167 10.33 10.19 -4.24
N SER A 168 9.24 10.07 -5.01
CA SER A 168 9.23 9.25 -6.23
C SER A 168 10.23 9.74 -7.27
N ALA A 169 10.33 11.06 -7.49
CA ALA A 169 11.29 11.63 -8.44
C ALA A 169 12.75 11.41 -8.01
N GLN A 170 13.04 11.49 -6.71
CA GLN A 170 14.38 11.20 -6.18
C GLN A 170 14.73 9.72 -6.40
N ILE A 171 13.85 8.80 -6.04
CA ILE A 171 14.09 7.36 -6.22
C ILE A 171 14.25 7.00 -7.71
N LEU A 172 13.41 7.55 -8.59
CA LEU A 172 13.54 7.30 -10.02
C LEU A 172 14.91 7.76 -10.56
N THR A 173 15.39 8.91 -10.12
CA THR A 173 16.71 9.45 -10.51
C THR A 173 17.82 8.48 -10.10
N GLU A 174 17.79 7.98 -8.87
CA GLU A 174 18.78 7.03 -8.36
C GLU A 174 18.70 5.67 -9.08
N ILE A 175 17.48 5.15 -9.30
CA ILE A 175 17.28 3.88 -10.02
C ILE A 175 17.76 3.97 -11.47
N ALA A 176 17.51 5.09 -12.16
CA ALA A 176 17.98 5.31 -13.53
C ALA A 176 19.51 5.43 -13.64
N ALA A 177 20.19 5.76 -12.54
CA ALA A 177 21.65 5.80 -12.48
C ALA A 177 22.30 4.42 -12.28
N ILE A 178 21.53 3.40 -11.87
CA ILE A 178 22.02 2.02 -11.73
C ILE A 178 22.16 1.41 -13.13
N ALA A 179 23.39 1.10 -13.54
CA ALA A 179 23.59 0.41 -14.81
C ALA A 179 23.04 -1.03 -14.71
N PRO A 180 22.39 -1.56 -15.77
CA PRO A 180 21.93 -2.96 -15.77
C PRO A 180 23.06 -3.97 -15.51
N SER A 181 24.32 -3.60 -15.79
CA SER A 181 25.53 -4.39 -15.54
C SER A 181 25.92 -4.51 -14.06
N ASP A 182 25.40 -3.63 -13.19
CA ASP A 182 25.78 -3.55 -11.78
C ASP A 182 24.94 -4.50 -10.89
N LEU A 183 23.88 -5.09 -11.45
CA LEU A 183 23.13 -6.18 -10.85
C LEU A 183 23.84 -7.52 -11.08
N SER A 184 24.95 -7.78 -10.37
CA SER A 184 25.45 -9.16 -10.28
C SER A 184 24.46 -10.00 -9.47
N PRO A 185 24.10 -11.22 -9.89
CA PRO A 185 23.36 -12.13 -9.00
C PRO A 185 24.29 -12.49 -7.84
N SER A 186 24.07 -11.90 -6.67
CA SER A 186 24.69 -12.39 -5.45
C SER A 186 24.18 -13.81 -5.20
N ASP A 187 25.12 -14.72 -4.92
CA ASP A 187 24.96 -16.17 -4.78
C ASP A 187 23.65 -16.63 -4.09
N PRO A 188 23.07 -17.77 -4.53
CA PRO A 188 21.91 -18.34 -3.87
C PRO A 188 22.26 -18.74 -2.44
N MET A 189 21.47 -18.23 -1.49
CA MET A 189 21.42 -18.71 -0.10
C MET A 189 20.69 -20.05 -0.01
#